data_AF-A0A8S1D5W2-F1
#
_entry.id   AF-A0A8S1D5W2-F1
#
_cell.length_a   1.000
_cell.length_b   1.000
_cell.length_c   1.000
_cell.angle_alpha   90.00
_cell.angle_beta   90.00
_cell.angle_gamma   90.00
#
_symmetry.space_group_name_H-M   'P 1'
#
loop_
_entity.id
_entity.type
_entity.pdbx_description
1 polymer ?
#
loop_
_entity_poly.entity_id
_entity_poly.type
_entity_poly.pdbx_seq_one_letter_code
_entity_poly.pdbx_strand_id
1 'polypeptide(L)'
;MSKLINAPLNESELTNRERRKLTRKIYTDGYSSRSKYVSLYNEDGFMITTGADLCDCGTQECPGCHFPCVKCRSLKCGHECRRNRKWKYETVKCDTVTR
;
A
#
# COMPACT_ATOMS: atom_id res chain seq x y z
N MET A 1 -4.47 -23.43 34.44
CA MET A 1 -4.74 -21.99 34.23
C MET A 1 -5.35 -21.79 32.85
N SER A 2 -6.64 -22.10 32.76
CA SER A 2 -7.46 -21.96 31.56
C SER A 2 -7.62 -20.48 31.21
N LYS A 3 -7.11 -20.06 30.06
CA LYS A 3 -7.44 -18.75 29.48
C LYS A 3 -8.79 -18.87 28.78
N LEU A 4 -9.69 -17.99 29.20
CA LEU A 4 -11.07 -17.90 28.79
C LEU A 4 -11.21 -17.60 27.29
N ILE A 5 -12.27 -18.18 26.76
CA ILE A 5 -12.79 -18.05 25.40
C ILE A 5 -13.32 -16.62 25.23
N ASN A 6 -12.85 -15.88 24.23
CA ASN A 6 -13.43 -14.58 23.89
C ASN A 6 -14.85 -14.81 23.34
N ALA A 7 -15.87 -14.47 24.13
CA ALA A 7 -17.26 -14.48 23.70
C ALA A 7 -17.52 -13.39 22.63
N PRO A 8 -18.40 -13.62 21.63
CA PRO A 8 -18.79 -12.59 20.69
C PRO A 8 -19.71 -11.58 21.40
N LEU A 9 -19.28 -10.31 21.44
CA LEU A 9 -20.07 -9.23 22.02
C LEU A 9 -21.39 -9.06 21.23
N ASN A 10 -22.51 -9.13 21.95
CA ASN A 10 -23.86 -8.88 21.45
C ASN A 10 -23.98 -7.42 20.93
N GLU A 11 -24.29 -7.26 19.65
CA GLU A 11 -24.41 -5.96 18.97
C GLU A 11 -25.56 -5.07 19.48
N SER A 12 -26.58 -5.66 20.13
CA SER A 12 -27.76 -4.94 20.62
C SER A 12 -27.54 -4.16 21.92
N GLU A 13 -26.49 -4.46 22.68
CA GLU A 13 -26.20 -3.80 23.98
C GLU A 13 -25.22 -2.63 23.87
N LEU A 14 -24.70 -2.35 22.67
CA LEU A 14 -23.70 -1.32 22.50
C LEU A 14 -24.32 0.07 22.69
N THR A 15 -23.66 0.90 23.49
CA THR A 15 -24.04 2.31 23.60
C THR A 15 -23.94 3.01 22.24
N ASN A 16 -24.68 4.09 22.05
CA ASN A 16 -24.58 4.91 20.82
C ASN A 16 -23.13 5.35 20.53
N ARG A 17 -22.30 5.51 21.58
CA ARG A 17 -20.88 5.82 21.46
C ARG A 17 -20.07 4.63 20.93
N GLU A 18 -20.35 3.42 21.39
CA GLU A 18 -19.69 2.19 20.94
C GLU A 18 -20.11 1.82 19.51
N ARG A 19 -21.39 1.95 19.18
CA ARG A 19 -21.88 1.82 17.80
C ARG A 19 -21.15 2.77 16.85
N ARG A 20 -21.01 4.05 17.21
CA ARG A 20 -20.22 5.03 16.43
C ARG A 20 -18.74 4.66 16.30
N LYS A 21 -18.14 3.94 17.25
CA LYS A 21 -16.75 3.44 17.15
C LYS A 21 -16.66 2.24 16.20
N LEU A 22 -17.62 1.32 16.25
CA LEU A 22 -17.71 0.17 15.35
C LEU A 22 -17.98 0.59 13.91
N THR A 23 -18.97 1.46 13.68
CA THR A 23 -19.25 2.01 12.34
C THR A 23 -18.03 2.73 11.78
N ARG A 24 -17.29 3.50 12.60
CA ARG A 24 -16.02 4.12 12.17
C ARG A 24 -14.98 3.08 11.78
N LYS A 25 -14.80 2.00 12.55
CA LYS A 25 -13.88 0.90 12.20
C LYS A 25 -14.24 0.25 10.86
N ILE A 26 -15.52 -0.04 10.63
CA ILE A 26 -16.01 -0.70 9.40
C ILE A 26 -15.77 0.18 8.16
N TYR A 27 -16.10 1.48 8.23
CA TYR A 27 -15.83 2.41 7.11
C TYR A 27 -14.33 2.64 6.85
N THR A 28 -13.48 2.54 7.88
CA THR A 28 -12.03 2.69 7.72
C THR A 28 -11.32 1.44 7.21
N ASP A 29 -11.85 0.24 7.47
CA ASP A 29 -11.28 -1.04 7.02
C ASP A 29 -11.80 -1.48 5.64
N GLY A 30 -13.03 -1.11 5.26
CA GLY A 30 -13.66 -1.57 4.01
C GLY A 30 -13.23 -0.84 2.74
N TYR A 31 -12.77 0.42 2.84
CA TYR A 31 -12.29 1.20 1.69
C TYR A 31 -11.18 2.16 2.11
N SER A 32 -10.00 1.61 2.42
CA SER A 32 -8.71 2.24 2.14
C SER A 32 -8.50 3.71 2.57
N SER A 33 -9.16 4.20 3.62
CA SER A 33 -8.87 5.53 4.18
C SER A 33 -7.62 5.53 5.06
N ARG A 34 -7.12 4.34 5.45
CA ARG A 34 -5.76 4.14 5.96
C ARG A 34 -4.69 4.22 4.85
N SER A 35 -5.00 3.93 3.58
CA SER A 35 -3.96 3.95 2.53
C SER A 35 -3.51 5.36 2.13
N LYS A 36 -4.33 6.40 2.35
CA LYS A 36 -3.89 7.80 2.13
C LYS A 36 -2.66 8.18 2.97
N TYR A 37 -2.41 7.49 4.09
CA TYR A 37 -1.29 7.79 4.98
C TYR A 37 -0.27 6.66 5.13
N VAL A 38 -0.62 5.42 4.80
CA VAL A 38 0.29 4.27 4.86
C VAL A 38 1.11 4.21 3.58
N SER A 39 2.43 4.12 3.72
CA SER A 39 3.33 3.91 2.59
C SER A 39 2.93 2.69 1.77
N LEU A 40 3.04 2.75 0.44
CA LEU A 40 2.83 1.59 -0.42
C LEU A 40 4.10 0.73 -0.51
N TYR A 41 5.26 1.35 -0.33
CA TYR A 41 6.57 0.72 -0.39
C TYR A 41 7.30 0.83 0.95
N ASN A 42 8.09 -0.17 1.29
CA ASN A 42 8.94 -0.12 2.48
C ASN A 42 10.21 0.71 2.24
N GLU A 43 11.10 0.72 3.23
CA GLU A 43 12.36 1.47 3.20
C GLU A 43 13.35 0.97 2.15
N ASP A 44 13.26 -0.29 1.74
CA ASP A 44 14.09 -0.86 0.67
C ASP A 44 13.51 -0.61 -0.72
N GLY A 45 12.20 -0.31 -0.80
CA GLY A 45 11.47 -0.04 -2.02
C GLY A 45 10.66 -1.22 -2.56
N PHE A 46 10.39 -2.23 -1.73
CA PHE A 46 9.46 -3.32 -2.04
C PHE A 46 8.04 -2.95 -1.63
N MET A 47 7.05 -3.47 -2.35
CA MET A 47 5.65 -3.23 -2.05
C MET A 47 5.27 -3.88 -0.71
N ILE A 48 4.66 -3.13 0.20
CA ILE A 48 4.37 -3.63 1.56
C ILE A 48 3.33 -4.75 1.56
N THR A 49 2.35 -4.70 0.66
CA THR A 49 1.25 -5.67 0.62
C THR A 49 1.67 -7.03 0.07
N THR A 50 2.62 -7.07 -0.86
CA THR A 50 3.01 -8.29 -1.58
C THR A 50 4.48 -8.70 -1.39
N GLY A 51 5.33 -7.79 -0.88
CA GLY A 51 6.78 -7.96 -0.86
C GLY A 51 7.46 -7.83 -2.23
N ALA A 52 6.72 -7.50 -3.28
CA ALA A 52 7.23 -7.51 -4.65
C ALA A 52 8.19 -6.34 -4.95
N ASP A 53 9.23 -6.62 -5.74
CA ASP A 53 10.20 -5.64 -6.23
C ASP A 53 9.79 -5.03 -7.59
N LEU A 54 8.70 -4.26 -7.59
CA LEU A 54 8.14 -3.68 -8.81
C LEU A 54 8.91 -2.42 -9.26
N CYS A 55 9.34 -2.42 -10.51
CA CYS A 55 9.83 -1.21 -11.17
C CYS A 55 8.68 -0.22 -11.40
N ASP A 56 8.99 1.08 -11.50
CA ASP A 56 7.99 2.12 -11.79
C ASP A 56 7.37 1.99 -13.19
N CYS A 57 7.93 1.15 -14.07
CA CYS A 57 7.26 0.72 -15.31
C CYS A 57 6.15 -0.32 -15.10
N GLY A 58 5.97 -0.83 -13.88
CA GLY A 58 4.95 -1.82 -13.53
C GLY A 58 5.37 -3.28 -13.62
N THR A 59 6.60 -3.58 -14.05
CA THR A 59 7.10 -4.96 -14.21
C THR A 59 8.07 -5.34 -13.08
N GLN A 60 7.95 -6.57 -12.54
CA GLN A 60 8.79 -7.06 -11.45
C GLN A 60 10.15 -7.56 -11.96
N GLU A 61 10.13 -8.21 -13.13
CA GLU A 61 11.28 -8.77 -13.84
C GLU A 61 12.13 -7.71 -14.52
N CYS A 62 11.68 -6.46 -14.54
CA CYS A 62 12.44 -5.35 -15.10
C CYS A 62 13.75 -5.18 -14.30
N PRO A 63 14.93 -5.21 -14.95
CA PRO A 63 16.20 -4.92 -14.26
C PRO A 63 16.31 -3.45 -13.83
N GLY A 64 15.47 -2.58 -14.41
CA GLY A 64 15.42 -1.14 -14.21
C GLY A 64 15.43 -0.43 -15.56
N CYS A 65 14.45 0.43 -15.80
CA CYS A 65 14.26 1.15 -17.07
C CYS A 65 14.48 2.67 -16.94
N HIS A 66 14.95 3.12 -15.77
CA HIS A 66 15.17 4.52 -15.48
C HIS A 66 16.64 4.79 -15.14
N PHE A 67 17.01 6.07 -15.09
CA PHE A 67 18.32 6.49 -14.60
C PHE A 67 18.48 6.16 -13.10
N PRO A 68 19.73 6.00 -12.62
CA PRO A 68 19.99 5.75 -11.20
C PRO A 68 19.32 6.78 -10.30
N CYS A 69 18.49 6.31 -9.38
CA CYS A 69 17.83 7.17 -8.42
C CYS A 69 18.87 7.90 -7.54
N VAL A 70 18.76 9.23 -7.44
CA VAL A 70 19.68 10.02 -6.59
C VAL A 70 19.59 9.70 -5.09
N LYS A 71 18.47 9.11 -4.63
CA LYS A 71 18.28 8.75 -3.21
C LYS A 71 18.73 7.34 -2.87
N CYS A 72 18.47 6.35 -3.73
CA CYS A 72 18.71 4.94 -3.43
C CYS A 72 19.58 4.19 -4.45
N ARG A 73 20.00 4.86 -5.53
CA ARG A 73 20.78 4.33 -6.66
C ARG A 73 20.12 3.21 -7.47
N SER A 74 18.89 2.81 -7.14
CA SER A 74 18.12 1.85 -7.92
C SER A 74 17.78 2.42 -9.31
N LEU A 75 17.82 1.56 -10.32
CA LEU A 75 17.34 1.83 -11.68
C LEU A 75 15.83 1.62 -11.84
N LYS A 76 15.14 1.24 -10.76
CA LYS A 76 13.71 0.90 -10.75
C LYS A 76 12.80 2.04 -10.31
N CYS A 77 13.37 3.17 -9.88
CA CYS A 77 12.59 4.36 -9.51
C CYS A 77 12.42 5.25 -10.75
N GLY A 78 11.24 5.82 -10.93
CA GLY A 78 10.97 6.85 -11.93
C GLY A 78 11.46 8.21 -11.46
N HIS A 79 10.65 9.24 -11.66
CA HIS A 79 10.95 10.61 -11.23
C HIS A 79 11.20 10.72 -9.71
N GLU A 80 10.42 10.01 -8.91
CA GLU A 80 10.53 10.01 -7.44
C GLU A 80 10.98 8.64 -6.93
N CYS A 81 11.85 8.63 -5.92
CA CYS A 81 12.26 7.39 -5.25
C CYS A 81 11.05 6.62 -4.71
N ARG A 82 10.96 5.33 -5.03
CA ARG A 82 9.87 4.47 -4.54
C ARG A 82 9.96 4.14 -3.05
N ARG A 83 11.13 4.27 -2.40
CA ARG A 83 11.30 3.97 -0.97
C ARG A 83 10.37 4.84 -0.11
N ASN A 84 9.59 4.21 0.75
CA ASN A 84 8.62 4.88 1.63
C ASN A 84 7.57 5.77 0.91
N ARG A 85 7.34 5.52 -0.39
CA ARG A 85 6.39 6.29 -1.20
C ARG A 85 4.97 5.76 -1.04
N LYS A 86 3.99 6.67 -1.05
CA LYS A 86 2.56 6.37 -0.86
C LYS A 86 1.77 6.21 -2.17
N TRP A 87 2.44 6.28 -3.31
CA TRP A 87 1.81 6.20 -4.62
C TRP A 87 2.62 5.30 -5.56
N LYS A 88 1.97 4.78 -6.59
CA LYS A 88 2.57 4.00 -7.67
C LYS A 88 1.97 4.44 -9.00
N TYR A 89 2.68 4.18 -10.10
CA TYR A 89 2.08 4.28 -11.42
C TYR A 89 1.05 3.15 -11.59
N GLU A 90 -0.15 3.49 -12.05
CA GLU A 90 -1.20 2.51 -12.32
C GLU A 90 -1.16 2.00 -13.75
N THR A 91 -0.77 2.85 -14.69
CA THR A 91 -0.70 2.52 -16.12
C THR A 91 0.45 3.27 -16.75
N VAL A 92 1.21 2.55 -17.58
CA VAL A 92 2.29 3.12 -18.40
C VAL A 92 1.79 3.16 -19.83
N LYS A 93 1.76 4.36 -20.43
CA LYS A 93 1.48 4.54 -21.86
C LYS A 93 2.80 4.78 -22.58
N CYS A 94 3.13 3.90 -23.51
CA CYS A 94 4.20 4.14 -24.46
C CYS A 94 3.55 4.70 -25.72
N ASP A 95 3.81 5.97 -26.02
CA ASP A 95 3.50 6.50 -27.34
C ASP A 95 4.48 5.84 -28.31
N THR A 96 3.99 4.84 -29.03
CA THR A 96 4.76 4.12 -30.04
C THR A 96 5.36 5.12 -31.02
N VAL A 97 6.68 5.06 -31.23
CA VAL A 97 7.28 5.51 -32.49
C VAL A 97 6.91 4.46 -33.54
N THR A 98 5.80 4.69 -34.23
CA THR A 98 5.51 3.99 -35.48
C THR A 98 6.66 4.30 -36.44
N ARG A 99 7.37 3.26 -36.88
CA ARG A 99 8.42 3.34 -37.90
C ARG A 99 7.85 3.72 -39.26
#